data_AF-A0A9P9LJS8-F1
#
_entry.id   AF-A0A9P9LJS8-F1
#
_cell.length_a   1.000
_cell.length_b   1.000
_cell.length_c   1.000
_cell.angle_alpha   90.00
_cell.angle_beta   90.00
_cell.angle_gamma   90.00
#
_symmetry.space_group_name_H-M   'P 1'
#
loop_
_entity.id
_entity.type
_entity.pdbx_description
1 polymer ?
#
loop_
_entity_poly.entity_id
_entity_poly.type
_entity_poly.pdbx_seq_one_letter_code
_entity_poly.pdbx_strand_id
1 'polypeptide(L)'
;MTGSTVTFSGLFNALDSLAAGEERTTFLTANHIDRLDEALIRPGRVDMIVRIGEATRHQAAEMWDRFYGDIDEGNLGRALILTKLEELGLITDESGKTKPNMHTSTAAIQGLFIVNKDDMDGDIAQAEGLIPRIYEPETPKGIHVAA
;
A
#
# COMPACT_ATOMS: atom_id res chain seq x y z
N MET A 1 10.08 -21.99 29.20
CA MET A 1 9.14 -20.88 28.98
C MET A 1 8.36 -21.21 27.71
N THR A 2 7.16 -21.76 27.84
CA THR A 2 6.31 -22.07 26.68
C THR A 2 5.74 -20.77 26.15
N GLY A 3 6.26 -20.27 25.04
CA GLY A 3 5.72 -19.09 24.37
C GLY A 3 4.24 -19.30 24.08
N SER A 4 3.41 -18.35 24.47
CA SER A 4 1.97 -18.37 24.18
C SER A 4 1.78 -18.41 22.67
N THR A 5 1.38 -19.57 22.15
CA THR A 5 0.98 -19.72 20.75
C THR A 5 -0.29 -18.89 20.55
N VAL A 6 -0.15 -17.72 19.93
CA VAL A 6 -1.31 -16.93 19.51
C VAL A 6 -1.95 -17.69 18.35
N THR A 7 -3.13 -18.23 18.59
CA THR A 7 -3.95 -18.83 17.54
C THR A 7 -4.81 -17.75 16.89
N PHE A 8 -5.03 -17.87 15.59
CA PHE A 8 -5.89 -16.96 14.85
C PHE A 8 -7.31 -16.92 15.42
N SER A 9 -7.87 -18.08 15.80
CA SER A 9 -9.13 -18.17 16.52
C SER A 9 -9.10 -17.52 17.91
N GLY A 10 -7.96 -17.59 18.62
CA GLY A 10 -7.79 -16.98 19.95
C GLY A 10 -7.75 -15.45 19.90
N LEU A 11 -7.07 -14.87 18.90
CA LEU A 11 -7.07 -13.42 18.64
C LEU A 11 -8.48 -12.91 18.36
N PHE A 12 -9.24 -13.60 17.52
CA PHE A 12 -10.58 -13.15 17.14
C PHE A 12 -11.63 -13.37 18.22
N ASN A 13 -11.58 -14.46 18.99
CA ASN A 13 -12.45 -14.61 20.16
C ASN A 13 -12.20 -13.51 21.20
N ALA A 14 -10.99 -12.95 21.26
CA ALA A 14 -10.68 -11.79 22.10
C ALA A 14 -11.21 -10.46 21.52
N LEU A 15 -11.33 -10.35 20.19
CA LEU A 15 -11.99 -9.20 19.53
C LEU A 15 -13.52 -9.26 19.66
N ASP A 16 -14.10 -10.47 19.56
CA ASP A 16 -15.54 -10.77 19.59
C ASP A 16 -16.13 -10.92 21.00
N SER A 17 -15.30 -10.95 22.05
CA SER A 17 -15.80 -11.33 23.37
C SER A 17 -16.96 -10.42 23.77
N LEU A 18 -18.08 -11.03 24.15
CA LEU A 18 -19.32 -10.42 24.68
C LEU A 18 -19.10 -9.46 25.88
N ALA A 19 -17.85 -9.23 26.28
CA ALA A 19 -17.39 -8.28 27.28
C ALA A 19 -16.85 -6.97 26.68
N ALA A 20 -16.76 -6.82 25.35
CA ALA A 20 -16.43 -5.56 24.72
C ALA A 20 -17.64 -4.62 24.86
N GLY A 21 -17.51 -3.61 25.72
CA GLY A 21 -18.56 -2.63 25.97
C GLY A 21 -19.12 -2.02 24.69
N GLU A 22 -20.38 -1.57 24.77
CA GLU A 22 -20.99 -0.75 23.73
C GLU A 22 -20.02 0.39 23.33
N GLU A 23 -19.92 0.69 22.03
CA GLU A 23 -19.12 1.79 21.43
C GLU A 23 -17.64 1.52 21.01
N ARG A 24 -17.27 0.30 20.60
CA ARG A 24 -15.93 0.05 20.01
C ARG A 24 -15.96 -0.12 18.48
N THR A 25 -15.10 0.63 17.79
CA THR A 25 -14.77 0.42 16.37
C THR A 25 -13.39 -0.24 16.27
N THR A 26 -13.27 -1.34 15.51
CA THR A 26 -12.01 -2.05 15.29
C THR A 26 -11.62 -2.01 13.82
N PHE A 27 -10.35 -1.71 13.53
CA PHE A 27 -9.78 -1.78 12.19
C PHE A 27 -8.84 -2.98 12.06
N LEU A 28 -8.93 -3.67 10.92
CA LEU A 28 -8.09 -4.80 10.56
C LEU A 28 -7.38 -4.48 9.25
N THR A 29 -6.11 -4.85 9.14
CA THR A 29 -5.34 -4.74 7.90
C THR A 29 -4.77 -6.10 7.52
N ALA A 30 -4.84 -6.44 6.24
CA ALA A 30 -4.31 -7.70 5.71
C ALA A 30 -3.76 -7.50 4.30
N ASN A 31 -2.54 -7.95 4.06
CA ASN A 31 -1.95 -7.93 2.71
C ASN A 31 -2.53 -9.02 1.80
N HIS A 32 -2.98 -10.14 2.39
CA HIS A 32 -3.50 -11.31 1.68
C HIS A 32 -4.83 -11.72 2.31
N ILE A 33 -5.94 -11.11 1.85
CA ILE A 33 -7.27 -11.37 2.39
C ILE A 33 -7.74 -12.80 2.12
N ASP A 34 -7.27 -13.41 1.03
CA ASP A 34 -7.49 -14.80 0.62
C ASP A 34 -6.94 -15.84 1.59
N ARG A 35 -6.02 -15.43 2.48
CA ARG A 35 -5.46 -16.28 3.54
C ARG A 35 -6.24 -16.20 4.85
N LEU A 36 -7.26 -15.34 4.94
CA LEU A 36 -8.11 -15.24 6.11
C LEU A 36 -9.23 -16.28 6.03
N ASP A 37 -9.60 -16.83 7.19
CA ASP A 37 -10.74 -17.75 7.32
C ASP A 37 -12.04 -16.97 7.01
N GLU A 38 -12.87 -17.51 6.10
CA GLU A 38 -14.16 -16.91 5.71
C GLU A 38 -15.07 -16.64 6.91
N ALA A 39 -15.00 -17.46 7.96
CA ALA A 39 -15.77 -17.28 9.18
C ALA A 39 -15.43 -15.96 9.91
N LEU A 40 -14.29 -15.34 9.61
CA LEU A 40 -13.84 -14.10 10.24
C LEU A 40 -14.28 -12.85 9.50
N ILE A 41 -14.36 -12.91 8.18
CA ILE A 41 -14.77 -11.77 7.34
C ILE A 41 -16.28 -11.75 7.08
N ARG A 42 -17.04 -12.68 7.67
CA ARG A 42 -18.48 -12.75 7.52
C ARG A 42 -19.19 -11.53 8.16
N PRO A 43 -20.39 -11.16 7.67
CA PRO A 43 -21.19 -10.09 8.24
C PRO A 43 -21.41 -10.26 9.76
N GLY A 44 -21.34 -9.17 10.52
CA GLY A 44 -21.42 -9.17 11.99
C GLY A 44 -20.06 -9.29 12.72
N ARG A 45 -18.98 -9.56 11.99
CA ARG A 45 -17.58 -9.44 12.48
C ARG A 45 -16.83 -8.35 11.73
N VAL A 46 -16.95 -8.36 10.41
CA VAL A 46 -16.41 -7.33 9.52
C VAL A 46 -17.55 -6.86 8.62
N ASP A 47 -17.98 -5.62 8.84
CA ASP A 47 -19.10 -5.04 8.09
C ASP A 47 -18.67 -4.22 6.87
N MET A 48 -17.38 -3.84 6.81
CA MET A 48 -16.81 -3.09 5.69
C MET A 48 -15.42 -3.62 5.33
N ILE A 49 -15.20 -3.88 4.05
CA ILE A 49 -13.91 -4.26 3.48
C ILE A 49 -13.59 -3.27 2.37
N VAL A 50 -12.42 -2.63 2.47
CA VAL A 50 -11.93 -1.68 1.46
C VAL A 50 -10.55 -2.14 1.01
N ARG A 51 -10.36 -2.26 -0.30
CA ARG A 51 -9.05 -2.54 -0.90
C ARG A 51 -8.26 -1.23 -0.99
N ILE A 52 -7.08 -1.20 -0.38
CA ILE A 52 -6.07 -0.16 -0.60
C ILE A 52 -5.05 -0.73 -1.59
N GLY A 53 -5.11 -0.25 -2.83
CA GLY A 53 -4.31 -0.75 -3.94
C GLY A 53 -3.08 0.09 -4.24
N GLU A 54 -2.59 -0.12 -5.45
CA GLU A 54 -1.49 0.62 -6.07
C GLU A 54 -1.85 2.10 -6.25
N ALA A 55 -0.84 2.94 -6.44
CA ALA A 55 -1.03 4.38 -6.58
C ALA A 55 -1.84 4.73 -7.83
N THR A 56 -2.90 5.51 -7.63
CA THR A 56 -3.68 6.11 -8.73
C THR A 56 -3.06 7.43 -9.17
N ARG A 57 -3.36 7.84 -10.41
CA ARG A 57 -3.01 9.17 -10.92
C ARG A 57 -3.52 10.28 -10.03
N HIS A 58 -4.74 10.14 -9.52
CA HIS A 58 -5.34 11.12 -8.61
C HIS A 58 -4.56 11.21 -7.29
N GLN A 59 -4.21 10.08 -6.67
CA GLN A 59 -3.41 10.08 -5.44
C GLN A 59 -2.02 10.69 -5.66
N ALA A 60 -1.33 10.34 -6.75
CA ALA A 60 -0.03 10.91 -7.09
C ALA A 60 -0.13 12.44 -7.27
N ALA A 61 -1.21 12.90 -7.91
CA ALA A 61 -1.46 14.32 -8.12
C ALA A 61 -1.74 15.06 -6.80
N GLU A 62 -2.59 14.51 -5.91
CA GLU A 62 -2.80 15.10 -4.59
C GLU A 62 -1.51 15.12 -3.75
N MET A 63 -0.67 14.10 -3.87
CA MET A 63 0.62 14.08 -3.19
C MET A 63 1.52 15.19 -3.72
N TRP A 64 1.58 15.39 -5.04
CA TRP A 64 2.33 16.50 -5.62
C TRP A 64 1.84 17.85 -5.08
N ASP A 65 0.53 18.08 -5.10
CA ASP A 65 -0.08 19.33 -4.64
C ASP A 65 0.27 19.61 -3.17
N ARG A 66 0.40 18.58 -2.32
CA ARG A 66 0.81 18.69 -0.91
C ARG A 66 2.29 18.98 -0.71
N PHE A 67 3.17 18.56 -1.63
CA PHE A 67 4.61 18.75 -1.51
C PHE A 67 5.09 20.04 -2.18
N TYR A 68 4.56 20.33 -3.36
CA TYR A 68 5.06 21.39 -4.25
C TYR A 68 4.01 22.40 -4.69
N GLY A 69 2.77 22.34 -4.19
CA GLY A 69 1.69 23.24 -4.63
C GLY A 69 1.99 24.73 -4.47
N ASP A 70 2.81 25.09 -3.48
CA ASP A 70 3.24 26.48 -3.25
C ASP A 70 4.41 26.92 -4.16
N ILE A 71 5.08 25.97 -4.83
CA ILE A 71 6.29 26.19 -5.64
C ILE A 71 5.98 26.04 -7.13
N ASP A 72 5.14 25.06 -7.50
CA ASP A 72 4.72 24.77 -8.87
C ASP A 72 3.43 25.53 -9.23
N GLU A 73 3.45 26.86 -9.14
CA GLU A 73 2.29 27.73 -9.40
C GLU A 73 1.67 27.50 -10.81
N GLY A 74 2.49 27.06 -11.77
CA GLY A 74 2.07 26.76 -13.14
C GLY A 74 1.59 25.33 -13.37
N ASN A 75 1.67 24.45 -12.37
CA ASN A 75 1.41 23.00 -12.48
C ASN A 75 2.21 22.30 -13.60
N LEU A 76 3.35 22.87 -13.99
CA LEU A 76 4.19 22.31 -15.04
C LEU A 76 4.92 21.07 -14.51
N GLY A 77 5.50 21.16 -13.31
CA GLY A 77 6.15 20.02 -12.66
C GLY A 77 5.15 18.90 -12.42
N ARG A 78 3.95 19.25 -11.98
CA ARG A 78 2.82 18.33 -11.78
C ARG A 78 2.45 17.58 -13.06
N ALA A 79 2.31 18.30 -14.18
CA ALA A 79 2.00 17.67 -15.46
C ALA A 79 3.13 16.73 -15.91
N LEU A 80 4.38 17.15 -15.74
CA LEU A 80 5.56 16.38 -16.13
C LEU A 80 5.72 15.10 -15.31
N ILE A 81 5.64 15.17 -13.98
CA ILE A 81 5.79 13.99 -13.12
C ILE A 81 4.65 12.99 -13.35
N LEU A 82 3.40 13.46 -13.49
CA LEU A 82 2.26 12.57 -13.71
C LEU A 82 2.36 11.87 -15.05
N THR A 83 2.75 12.60 -16.09
CA THR A 83 3.00 12.02 -17.42
C THR A 83 4.12 10.99 -17.35
N LYS A 84 5.24 11.32 -16.71
CA LYS A 84 6.39 10.41 -16.57
C LYS A 84 6.01 9.14 -15.80
N LEU A 85 5.33 9.25 -14.66
CA LEU A 85 4.87 8.11 -13.86
C LEU A 85 3.88 7.23 -14.65
N GLU A 86 3.00 7.84 -15.43
CA GLU A 86 2.05 7.13 -16.29
C GLU A 86 2.75 6.39 -17.44
N GLU A 87 3.71 7.04 -18.11
CA GLU A 87 4.53 6.44 -19.17
C GLU A 87 5.34 5.25 -18.68
N LEU A 88 5.92 5.37 -17.47
CA LEU A 88 6.63 4.28 -16.80
C LEU A 88 5.69 3.17 -16.30
N GLY A 89 4.36 3.37 -16.37
CA GLY A 89 3.36 2.41 -15.93
C GLY A 89 3.31 2.21 -14.42
N LEU A 90 3.71 3.23 -13.66
CA LEU A 90 3.78 3.20 -12.19
C LEU A 90 2.46 3.63 -11.54
N ILE A 91 1.60 4.35 -12.27
CA ILE A 91 0.29 4.79 -11.83
C ILE A 91 -0.78 4.48 -12.87
N THR A 92 -2.05 4.58 -12.47
CA THR A 92 -3.19 4.46 -13.39
C THR A 92 -3.17 5.54 -14.48
N ASP A 93 -3.81 5.29 -15.60
CA ASP A 93 -4.04 6.33 -16.62
C ASP A 93 -5.13 7.35 -16.18
N GLU A 94 -5.40 8.34 -17.02
CA GLU A 94 -6.46 9.33 -16.81
C GLU A 94 -7.87 8.73 -16.67
N SER A 95 -8.10 7.54 -17.24
CA SER A 95 -9.37 6.81 -17.12
C SER A 95 -9.43 5.94 -15.85
N GLY A 96 -8.37 5.96 -15.02
CA GLY A 96 -8.26 5.14 -13.82
C GLY A 96 -7.93 3.67 -14.08
N LYS A 97 -7.51 3.32 -15.30
CA LYS A 97 -7.21 1.94 -15.66
C LYS A 97 -5.80 1.54 -15.22
N THR A 98 -5.71 0.40 -14.56
CA THR A 98 -4.45 -0.21 -14.12
C THR A 98 -3.72 -0.86 -15.31
N LYS A 99 -2.39 -0.70 -15.37
CA LYS A 99 -1.52 -1.37 -16.34
C LYS A 99 -0.98 -2.70 -15.76
N PRO A 100 -0.67 -3.73 -16.57
CA PRO A 100 -0.34 -5.07 -16.08
C PRO A 100 0.87 -5.16 -15.14
N ASN A 101 1.84 -4.25 -15.29
CA ASN A 101 3.10 -4.26 -14.54
C ASN A 101 3.16 -3.14 -13.47
N MET A 102 1.99 -2.62 -13.07
CA MET A 102 1.89 -1.54 -12.11
C MET A 102 2.03 -2.11 -10.69
N HIS A 103 3.17 -1.83 -10.03
CA HIS A 103 3.43 -2.31 -8.66
C HIS A 103 3.84 -1.19 -7.70
N THR A 104 3.70 0.08 -8.08
CA THR A 104 4.14 1.20 -7.25
C THR A 104 3.06 1.57 -6.23
N SER A 105 3.47 1.64 -4.97
CA SER A 105 2.63 2.10 -3.87
C SER A 105 2.73 3.62 -3.71
N THR A 106 1.74 4.21 -3.06
CA THR A 106 1.81 5.62 -2.66
C THR A 106 3.01 5.89 -1.75
N ALA A 107 3.41 4.93 -0.91
CA ALA A 107 4.60 5.05 -0.06
C ALA A 107 5.90 5.21 -0.86
N ALA A 108 6.03 4.50 -2.00
CA ALA A 108 7.21 4.61 -2.85
C ALA A 108 7.30 6.00 -3.49
N ILE A 109 6.19 6.51 -4.05
CA ILE A 109 6.10 7.86 -4.61
C ILE A 109 6.40 8.90 -3.51
N GLN A 110 5.86 8.71 -2.31
CA GLN A 110 6.11 9.61 -1.20
C GLN A 110 7.60 9.64 -0.82
N GLY A 111 8.26 8.48 -0.83
CA GLY A 111 9.69 8.37 -0.58
C GLY A 111 10.52 9.19 -1.56
N LEU A 112 10.16 9.15 -2.85
CA LEU A 112 10.79 9.97 -3.89
C LEU A 112 10.67 11.47 -3.56
N PHE A 113 9.45 11.96 -3.30
CA PHE A 113 9.20 13.37 -2.99
C PHE A 113 9.85 13.83 -1.69
N ILE A 114 10.02 12.94 -0.71
CA ILE A 114 10.74 13.26 0.54
C ILE A 114 12.23 13.45 0.25
N VAL A 115 12.82 12.63 -0.62
CA VAL A 115 14.25 12.71 -0.96
C VAL A 115 14.57 14.01 -1.71
N ASN A 116 13.67 14.48 -2.58
CA ASN A 116 13.86 15.71 -3.36
C ASN A 116 12.96 16.87 -2.89
N LYS A 117 12.65 16.97 -1.60
CA LYS A 117 11.63 17.89 -1.03
C LYS A 117 11.71 19.37 -1.48
N ASP A 118 12.89 19.85 -1.85
CA ASP A 118 13.13 21.22 -2.31
C ASP A 118 13.56 21.29 -3.80
N ASP A 119 13.44 20.17 -4.52
CA ASP A 119 13.91 19.96 -5.90
C ASP A 119 12.89 19.12 -6.71
N MET A 120 11.87 19.80 -7.22
CA MET A 120 10.83 19.16 -8.05
C MET A 120 11.38 18.56 -9.35
N ASP A 121 12.47 19.11 -9.90
CA ASP A 121 13.11 18.57 -11.11
C ASP A 121 13.82 17.24 -10.80
N GLY A 122 14.37 17.11 -9.59
CA GLY A 122 14.94 15.87 -9.05
C GLY A 122 13.95 14.72 -9.02
N ASP A 123 12.68 14.97 -8.66
CA ASP A 123 11.63 13.95 -8.69
C ASP A 123 11.36 13.41 -10.09
N ILE A 124 11.33 14.29 -11.10
CA ILE A 124 11.12 13.90 -12.50
C ILE A 124 12.32 13.08 -13.00
N ALA A 125 13.54 13.53 -12.68
CA ALA A 125 14.77 12.87 -13.10
C ALA A 125 14.94 11.47 -12.48
N GLN A 126 14.47 11.28 -11.25
CA GLN A 126 14.67 10.04 -10.49
C GLN A 126 13.44 9.11 -10.48
N ALA A 127 12.36 9.46 -11.17
CA ALA A 127 11.12 8.66 -11.22
C ALA A 127 11.33 7.20 -11.65
N GLU A 128 12.33 6.92 -12.50
CA GLU A 128 12.69 5.56 -12.92
C GLU A 128 13.16 4.67 -11.76
N GLY A 129 13.64 5.27 -10.67
CA GLY A 129 14.01 4.56 -9.45
C GLY A 129 12.82 3.89 -8.74
N LEU A 130 11.58 4.29 -9.08
CA LEU A 130 10.35 3.67 -8.56
C LEU A 130 9.98 2.37 -9.28
N ILE A 131 10.66 2.03 -10.38
CA ILE A 131 10.44 0.76 -11.07
C ILE A 131 10.83 -0.36 -10.10
N PRO A 132 9.89 -1.24 -9.73
CA PRO A 132 10.15 -2.31 -8.79
C PRO A 132 11.28 -3.20 -9.29
N ARG A 133 12.30 -3.39 -8.46
CA ARG A 133 13.27 -4.45 -8.70
C ARG A 133 12.57 -5.76 -8.39
N ILE A 134 12.48 -6.67 -9.37
CA ILE A 134 11.90 -8.00 -9.16
C ILE A 134 12.68 -8.66 -8.02
N TYR A 135 12.02 -8.82 -6.88
CA TYR A 135 12.53 -9.60 -5.76
C TYR A 135 12.04 -11.03 -5.93
N GLU A 136 12.92 -11.93 -6.36
CA GLU A 136 12.67 -13.36 -6.27
C GLU A 136 12.95 -13.80 -4.84
N PRO A 137 11.94 -14.20 -4.04
CA PRO A 137 12.20 -14.72 -2.71
C PRO A 137 12.98 -16.02 -2.85
N GLU A 138 14.23 -16.02 -2.37
CA GLU A 138 15.02 -17.23 -2.15
C GLU A 138 14.14 -18.24 -1.41
N THR A 139 13.86 -19.39 -2.03
CA THR A 139 13.04 -20.42 -1.39
C THR A 139 13.77 -20.85 -0.12
N PRO A 140 13.16 -20.69 1.08
CA PRO A 140 13.84 -21.08 2.32
C PRO A 140 14.19 -22.55 2.23
N LYS A 141 15.49 -22.88 2.24
CA LYS A 141 15.95 -24.27 2.35
C LYS A 141 15.34 -24.82 3.63
N GLY A 142 14.37 -25.72 3.49
CA GLY A 142 13.70 -26.36 4.61
C GLY A 142 14.74 -26.90 5.57
N ILE A 143 14.66 -26.49 6.84
CA ILE A 143 15.43 -27.11 7.91
C ILE A 143 14.86 -28.53 8.04
N HIS A 144 15.56 -29.50 7.47
CA HIS A 144 15.30 -30.91 7.77
C HIS A 144 15.66 -31.15 9.23
N VAL A 145 14.65 -31.18 10.09
CA VAL A 145 14.82 -31.71 11.45
C VAL A 145 14.88 -33.23 11.31
N ALA A 146 16.06 -33.81 11.53
CA ALA A 146 16.23 -35.25 11.60
C ALA A 146 15.40 -35.79 12.77
N ALA A 147 14.62 -36.84 12.49
CA ALA A 147 13.85 -37.61 13.46
C ALA A 147 14.76 -38.40 14.41
#